data_AF-A0A1Y3BT27-F1
#
_entry.id   AF-A0A1Y3BT27-F1
#
_cell.length_a   1.000
_cell.length_b   1.000
_cell.length_c   1.000
_cell.angle_alpha   90.00
_cell.angle_beta   90.00
_cell.angle_gamma   90.00
#
_symmetry.space_group_name_H-M   'P 1'
#
loop_
_entity.id
_entity.type
_entity.pdbx_description
1 polymer ?
#
loop_
_entity_poly.entity_id
_entity_poly.type
_entity_poly.pdbx_seq_one_letter_code
_entity_poly.pdbx_strand_id
1 'polypeptide(L)'
;MEMDLITAASNNNGGGGGGVNFRQSQKHELADAYLVKSSEIGSSAHIHTRTHLGHLLHPGDLILCFDLSTANLNEPNWELYEQSHQGKIPDVIIVKKYYGDRAQRKRRRRWRLRRFLDENASQISTTNSNRMDDDYNEFMEDLEEDDIMRRYINIYKDKRKIESEMAIDNDDGDDVPEISLQEMLDDLNIGD
;
A
#
# COMPACT_ATOMS: atom_id res chain seq x y z
N MET A 1 0.79 10.47 7.53
CA MET A 1 2.05 11.22 7.69
C MET A 1 3.02 10.56 6.74
N GLU A 2 3.39 11.30 5.70
CA GLU A 2 4.40 10.86 4.75
C GLU A 2 5.77 10.95 5.45
N MET A 3 6.60 9.94 5.26
CA MET A 3 7.98 9.89 5.78
C MET A 3 8.89 9.35 4.67
N ASP A 4 10.12 9.84 4.61
CA ASP A 4 11.13 9.41 3.62
C ASP A 4 12.09 8.36 4.22
N LEU A 5 12.38 7.28 3.48
CA LEU A 5 13.38 6.28 3.86
C LEU A 5 14.80 6.71 3.45
N ILE A 6 15.80 6.62 4.33
CA ILE A 6 17.15 7.12 4.07
C ILE A 6 18.17 6.01 3.75
N THR A 7 17.97 4.77 4.20
CA THR A 7 18.81 3.60 3.83
C THR A 7 18.08 2.31 4.20
N ALA A 8 18.07 1.30 3.33
CA ALA A 8 17.67 -0.08 3.63
C ALA A 8 18.91 -0.99 3.47
N ALA A 9 19.37 -1.58 4.57
CA ALA A 9 20.42 -2.60 4.54
C ALA A 9 19.78 -3.99 4.68
N SER A 10 19.86 -4.81 3.63
CA SER A 10 19.45 -6.23 3.67
C SER A 10 20.49 -7.02 4.46
N ASN A 11 20.11 -7.46 5.66
CA ASN A 11 20.96 -8.26 6.53
C ASN A 11 20.59 -9.74 6.38
N ASN A 12 21.13 -10.38 5.34
CA ASN A 12 20.97 -11.82 5.15
C ASN A 12 21.98 -12.56 6.04
N ASN A 13 21.65 -12.72 7.33
CA ASN A 13 22.49 -13.43 8.28
C ASN A 13 21.91 -14.82 8.56
N GLY A 14 22.38 -15.82 7.80
CA GLY A 14 22.21 -17.23 8.11
C GLY A 14 23.04 -17.60 9.33
N GLY A 15 22.40 -17.70 10.49
CA GLY A 15 23.02 -18.14 11.75
C GLY A 15 22.18 -19.22 12.41
N GLY A 16 22.70 -20.45 12.42
CA GLY A 16 22.06 -21.60 13.03
C GLY A 16 21.90 -21.48 14.55
N GLY A 17 20.75 -21.93 15.05
CA GLY A 17 20.46 -22.08 16.46
C GLY A 17 19.11 -22.75 16.64
N GLY A 18 19.08 -23.94 17.24
CA GLY A 18 17.88 -24.74 17.44
C GLY A 18 16.81 -23.97 18.22
N GLY A 19 15.74 -23.61 17.53
CA GLY A 19 14.58 -22.93 18.08
C GLY A 19 13.34 -23.38 17.32
N VAL A 20 12.21 -23.39 18.01
CA VAL A 20 10.89 -23.75 17.50
C VAL A 20 10.70 -23.17 16.09
N ASN A 21 10.41 -24.01 15.10
CA ASN A 21 10.25 -23.59 13.70
C ASN A 21 9.01 -22.71 13.56
N PHE A 22 9.15 -21.42 13.82
CA PHE A 22 8.12 -20.44 13.47
C PHE A 22 8.02 -20.39 11.95
N ARG A 23 6.79 -20.49 11.42
CA ARG A 23 6.57 -20.34 9.98
C ARG A 23 6.91 -18.91 9.57
N GLN A 24 8.05 -18.73 8.93
CA GLN A 24 8.48 -17.44 8.40
C GLN A 24 7.68 -17.11 7.14
N SER A 25 7.14 -15.89 7.07
CA SER A 25 6.47 -15.38 5.87
C SER A 25 7.46 -15.39 4.70
N GLN A 26 7.02 -15.89 3.54
CA GLN A 26 7.76 -15.79 2.28
C GLN A 26 7.44 -14.49 1.53
N LYS A 27 6.43 -13.73 1.96
CA LYS A 27 6.03 -12.44 1.37
C LYS A 27 6.84 -11.27 1.93
N HIS A 28 7.43 -11.41 3.12
CA HIS A 28 8.01 -10.28 3.85
C HIS A 28 9.51 -10.47 4.03
N GLU A 29 10.25 -9.36 3.95
CA GLU A 29 11.68 -9.33 4.20
C GLU A 29 11.94 -8.35 5.34
N LEU A 30 12.71 -8.80 6.32
CA LEU A 30 13.06 -8.00 7.48
C LEU A 30 14.19 -7.04 7.11
N ALA A 31 13.99 -5.75 7.35
CA ALA A 31 15.01 -4.72 7.13
C ALA A 31 15.02 -3.69 8.25
N ASP A 32 16.17 -3.07 8.46
CA ASP A 32 16.30 -1.89 9.32
C ASP A 32 16.14 -0.64 8.45
N ALA A 33 15.32 0.30 8.93
CA ALA A 33 14.92 1.51 8.22
C ALA A 33 15.22 2.75 9.06
N TYR A 34 15.83 3.74 8.41
CA TYR A 34 16.05 5.07 8.98
C TYR A 34 15.12 6.06 8.28
N LEU A 35 14.28 6.71 9.06
CA LEU A 35 13.18 7.54 8.59
C LEU A 35 13.35 8.98 9.04
N VAL A 36 12.85 9.91 8.24
CA VAL A 36 12.65 11.31 8.62
C VAL A 36 11.21 11.70 8.30
N LYS A 37 10.60 12.51 9.17
CA LYS A 37 9.24 13.01 8.92
C LYS A 37 9.25 13.96 7.73
N SER A 38 8.32 13.81 6.79
CA SER A 38 8.28 14.73 5.63
C SER A 38 8.01 16.18 6.05
N SER A 39 7.36 16.41 7.21
CA SER A 39 7.19 17.74 7.80
C SER A 39 8.46 18.33 8.43
N GLU A 40 9.47 17.50 8.69
CA GLU A 40 10.73 17.87 9.36
C GLU A 40 11.94 17.63 8.44
N ILE A 41 11.72 17.58 7.12
CA ILE A 41 12.78 17.39 6.15
C ILE A 41 13.82 18.51 6.28
N GLY A 42 15.08 18.13 6.47
CA GLY A 42 16.18 19.06 6.79
C GLY A 42 16.57 19.12 8.27
N SER A 43 15.82 18.48 9.17
CA SER A 43 16.25 18.18 10.53
C SER A 43 17.31 17.06 10.55
N SER A 44 18.16 17.04 11.58
CA SER A 44 19.13 15.96 11.81
C SER A 44 18.56 14.79 12.62
N ALA A 45 17.30 14.87 13.05
CA ALA A 45 16.64 13.83 13.82
C ALA A 45 16.17 12.69 12.91
N HIS A 46 16.75 11.51 13.08
CA HIS A 46 16.37 10.30 12.34
C HIS A 46 15.69 9.32 13.29
N ILE A 47 14.65 8.65 12.83
CA ILE A 47 13.94 7.61 13.57
C ILE A 47 14.38 6.26 13.00
N HIS A 48 14.84 5.37 13.88
CA HIS A 48 15.19 4.00 13.50
C HIS A 48 14.02 3.08 13.80
N THR A 49 13.64 2.25 12.83
CA THR A 49 12.66 1.18 13.05
C THR A 49 12.98 -0.04 12.20
N ARG A 50 12.46 -1.19 12.62
CA ARG A 50 12.55 -2.44 11.86
C ARG A 50 11.25 -2.68 11.11
N THR A 51 11.35 -3.00 9.83
CA THR A 51 10.22 -3.20 8.94
C THR A 51 10.21 -4.60 8.33
N HIS A 52 9.01 -5.04 7.93
CA HIS A 52 8.76 -6.27 7.20
C HIS A 52 8.65 -6.05 5.68
N LEU A 53 8.77 -4.78 5.25
CA LEU A 53 8.68 -4.34 3.86
C LEU A 53 10.08 -4.14 3.22
N GLY A 54 11.10 -4.87 3.69
CA GLY A 54 12.48 -4.71 3.23
C GLY A 54 12.70 -4.94 1.73
N HIS A 55 11.92 -5.84 1.13
CA HIS A 55 11.96 -6.14 -0.29
C HIS A 55 11.24 -5.08 -1.16
N LEU A 56 10.48 -4.18 -0.53
CA LEU A 56 9.61 -3.21 -1.22
C LEU A 56 10.16 -1.78 -1.12
N LEU A 57 10.75 -1.44 0.02
CA LEU A 57 11.17 -0.09 0.34
C LEU A 57 12.60 0.19 -0.11
N HIS A 58 12.76 1.27 -0.85
CA HIS A 58 14.03 1.83 -1.29
C HIS A 58 14.28 3.21 -0.67
N PRO A 59 15.55 3.63 -0.51
CA PRO A 59 15.84 4.98 -0.04
C PRO A 59 15.24 6.05 -0.97
N GLY A 60 14.58 7.05 -0.40
CA GLY A 60 13.82 8.08 -1.10
C GLY A 60 12.32 7.76 -1.26
N ASP A 61 11.89 6.55 -0.91
CA ASP A 61 10.47 6.21 -0.92
C ASP A 61 9.71 6.91 0.20
N LEU A 62 8.50 7.36 -0.14
CA LEU A 62 7.49 7.80 0.81
C LEU A 62 6.79 6.58 1.42
N ILE A 63 6.53 6.64 2.72
CA ILE A 63 5.82 5.58 3.44
C ILE A 63 4.67 6.14 4.29
N LEU A 64 3.77 5.24 4.68
CA LEU A 64 2.76 5.49 5.69
C LEU A 64 2.99 4.57 6.89
N CYS A 65 3.01 5.19 8.07
CA CYS A 65 3.34 4.53 9.31
C CYS A 65 2.46 5.03 10.47
N PHE A 66 2.37 4.22 11.52
CA PHE A 66 1.88 4.66 12.82
C PHE A 66 3.05 5.19 13.65
N ASP A 67 2.91 6.42 14.13
CA ASP A 67 3.82 7.03 15.11
C ASP A 67 3.30 6.69 16.51
N LEU A 68 3.95 5.73 17.17
CA LEU A 68 3.59 5.30 18.53
C LEU A 68 4.21 6.21 19.60
N SER A 69 5.31 6.90 19.28
CA SER A 69 5.99 7.80 20.23
C SER A 69 5.11 8.98 20.68
N THR A 70 4.18 9.40 19.82
CA THR A 70 3.24 10.50 20.09
C THR A 70 1.81 10.01 20.36
N ALA A 71 1.57 8.69 20.27
CA ALA A 71 0.25 8.12 20.43
C ALA A 71 -0.14 8.04 21.92
N ASN A 72 -1.27 8.65 22.29
CA ASN A 72 -1.88 8.48 23.60
C ASN A 72 -2.93 7.35 23.54
N LEU A 73 -2.53 6.13 23.89
CA LEU A 73 -3.38 4.94 23.83
C LEU A 73 -4.04 4.67 25.18
N ASN A 74 -5.37 4.69 25.22
CA ASN A 74 -6.15 4.34 26.41
C ASN A 74 -6.58 2.87 26.37
N GLU A 75 -5.62 1.95 26.36
CA GLU A 75 -5.86 0.51 26.32
C GLU A 75 -5.15 -0.18 27.49
N PRO A 76 -5.87 -0.91 28.38
CA PRO A 76 -5.27 -1.51 29.57
C PRO A 76 -4.22 -2.57 29.23
N ASN A 77 -4.42 -3.29 28.12
CA ASN A 77 -3.45 -4.28 27.64
C ASN A 77 -2.16 -3.63 27.14
N TRP A 78 -2.26 -2.40 26.58
CA TRP A 78 -1.09 -1.65 26.14
C TRP A 78 -0.24 -1.22 27.34
N GLU A 79 -0.87 -0.71 28.40
CA GLU A 79 -0.16 -0.30 29.62
C GLU A 79 0.58 -1.48 30.27
N LEU A 80 -0.06 -2.65 30.36
CA LEU A 80 0.57 -3.89 30.84
C LEU A 80 1.74 -4.33 29.95
N TYR A 81 1.58 -4.19 28.63
CA TYR A 81 2.62 -4.53 27.67
C TYR A 81 3.82 -3.58 27.78
N GLU A 82 3.57 -2.27 27.87
CA GLU A 82 4.59 -1.23 28.03
C GLU A 82 5.40 -1.44 29.31
N GLN A 83 4.73 -1.71 30.44
CA GLN A 83 5.41 -1.99 31.71
C GLN A 83 6.32 -3.23 31.64
N SER A 84 5.92 -4.25 30.90
CA SER A 84 6.67 -5.52 30.79
C SER A 84 7.73 -5.54 29.68
N HIS A 85 7.62 -4.66 28.68
CA HIS A 85 8.45 -4.65 27.47
C HIS A 85 9.08 -3.28 27.18
N GLN A 86 9.42 -2.54 28.24
CA GLN A 86 10.13 -1.26 28.14
C GLN A 86 11.36 -1.37 27.22
N GLY A 87 11.46 -0.47 26.26
CA GLY A 87 12.56 -0.42 25.27
C GLY A 87 12.48 -1.44 24.13
N LYS A 88 11.46 -2.30 24.07
CA LYS A 88 11.21 -3.21 22.93
C LYS A 88 10.11 -2.74 21.99
N ILE A 89 9.35 -1.73 22.41
CA ILE A 89 8.31 -1.10 21.60
C ILE A 89 8.99 -0.20 20.56
N PRO A 90 8.69 -0.36 19.25
CA PRO A 90 9.20 0.55 18.24
C PRO A 90 8.49 1.90 18.32
N ASP A 91 9.21 2.98 18.05
CA ASP A 91 8.64 4.33 18.01
C ASP A 91 7.69 4.50 16.81
N VAL A 92 8.00 3.84 15.70
CA VAL A 92 7.24 3.93 14.44
C VAL A 92 7.04 2.55 13.86
N ILE A 93 5.83 2.25 13.38
CA ILE A 93 5.51 1.01 12.67
C ILE A 93 5.13 1.34 11.23
N ILE A 94 5.93 0.88 10.28
CA ILE A 94 5.67 1.05 8.84
C ILE A 94 4.59 0.05 8.41
N VAL A 95 3.57 0.54 7.69
CA VAL A 95 2.42 -0.27 7.26
C VAL A 95 2.38 -0.43 5.74
N LYS A 96 2.56 0.66 5.00
CA LYS A 96 2.52 0.62 3.52
C LYS A 96 3.48 1.63 2.89
N LYS A 97 3.97 1.28 1.69
CA LYS A 97 4.64 2.23 0.80
C LYS A 97 3.59 3.21 0.25
N TYR A 98 3.97 4.46 0.05
CA TYR A 98 3.13 5.47 -0.57
C TYR A 98 3.59 5.71 -2.01
N TYR A 99 2.74 5.35 -2.97
CA TYR A 99 3.04 5.43 -4.41
C TYR A 99 2.60 6.76 -5.06
N GLY A 100 2.50 7.83 -4.27
CA GLY A 100 2.12 9.15 -4.78
C GLY A 100 0.61 9.40 -4.88
N ASP A 101 0.26 10.43 -5.64
CA ASP A 101 -1.08 11.00 -5.66
C ASP A 101 -2.15 10.01 -6.17
N ARG A 102 -3.19 9.84 -5.35
CA ARG A 102 -4.35 9.01 -5.63
C ARG A 102 -5.06 9.41 -6.92
N ALA A 103 -5.13 10.71 -7.21
CA ALA A 103 -5.77 11.20 -8.44
C ALA A 103 -4.98 10.79 -9.69
N GLN A 104 -3.64 10.84 -9.63
CA GLN A 104 -2.77 10.39 -10.71
C GLN A 104 -2.88 8.89 -10.95
N ARG A 105 -2.87 8.07 -9.90
CA ARG A 105 -3.05 6.60 -10.03
C ARG A 105 -4.41 6.25 -10.63
N LYS A 106 -5.48 6.90 -10.16
CA LYS A 106 -6.81 6.76 -10.76
C LYS A 106 -6.82 7.16 -12.23
N ARG A 107 -6.05 8.17 -12.63
CA ARG A 107 -5.87 8.57 -14.03
C ARG A 107 -5.04 7.55 -14.82
N ARG A 108 -4.02 6.89 -14.28
CA ARG A 108 -3.26 5.86 -15.02
C ARG A 108 -4.01 4.54 -15.23
N ARG A 109 -5.02 4.25 -14.41
CA ARG A 109 -5.73 2.96 -14.40
C ARG A 109 -6.48 2.62 -15.69
N ARG A 110 -5.91 1.82 -16.59
CA ARG A 110 -6.50 1.44 -17.90
C ARG A 110 -7.51 0.29 -17.86
N TRP A 111 -7.95 -0.07 -16.66
CA TRP A 111 -8.82 -1.21 -16.40
C TRP A 111 -9.97 -0.85 -15.46
N ARG A 112 -11.01 -1.69 -15.43
CA ARG A 112 -12.20 -1.52 -14.62
C ARG A 112 -12.73 -2.86 -14.12
N LEU A 113 -13.51 -2.82 -13.05
CA LEU A 113 -14.31 -3.95 -12.58
C LEU A 113 -15.74 -3.84 -13.08
N ARG A 114 -16.37 -4.98 -13.32
CA ARG A 114 -17.82 -5.04 -13.55
C ARG A 114 -18.54 -4.93 -12.22
N ARG A 115 -19.33 -3.88 -12.05
CA ARG A 115 -20.20 -3.70 -10.89
C ARG A 115 -21.57 -4.28 -11.19
N PHE A 116 -22.03 -5.20 -10.35
CA PHE A 116 -23.44 -5.60 -10.29
C PHE A 116 -24.20 -4.56 -9.47
N LEU A 117 -24.30 -3.33 -9.95
CA LEU A 117 -25.18 -2.34 -9.31
C LEU A 117 -26.57 -2.50 -9.92
N ASP A 118 -27.49 -2.95 -9.08
CA ASP A 118 -28.92 -3.04 -9.37
C ASP A 118 -29.45 -1.63 -9.73
N GLU A 119 -30.37 -1.53 -10.68
CA GLU A 119 -30.92 -0.27 -11.21
C GLU A 119 -31.57 0.63 -10.12
N ASN A 120 -31.74 0.09 -8.90
CA ASN A 120 -32.29 0.74 -7.71
C ASN A 120 -31.29 1.55 -6.86
N ALA A 121 -29.99 1.60 -7.22
CA ALA A 121 -28.99 2.38 -6.48
C ALA A 121 -29.13 3.92 -6.60
N SER A 122 -30.13 4.38 -7.37
CA SER A 122 -30.45 5.79 -7.59
C SER A 122 -30.98 6.56 -6.35
N GLN A 123 -31.19 5.87 -5.22
CA GLN A 123 -31.61 6.47 -3.94
C GLN A 123 -30.49 6.59 -2.89
N ILE A 124 -29.22 6.48 -3.28
CA ILE A 124 -28.11 6.68 -2.35
C ILE A 124 -27.82 8.18 -2.21
N SER A 125 -27.80 8.68 -0.97
CA SER A 125 -27.49 10.09 -0.67
C SER A 125 -26.08 10.45 -1.14
N THR A 126 -25.89 11.69 -1.61
CA THR A 126 -24.60 12.18 -2.16
C THR A 126 -23.41 11.93 -1.24
N THR A 127 -23.60 12.02 0.09
CA THR A 127 -22.56 11.73 1.08
C THR A 127 -22.17 10.25 1.13
N ASN A 128 -23.14 9.35 0.99
CA ASN A 128 -22.86 7.91 0.93
C ASN A 128 -22.19 7.53 -0.39
N SER A 129 -22.56 8.18 -1.50
CA SER A 129 -21.93 7.96 -2.81
C SER A 129 -20.43 8.27 -2.77
N ASN A 130 -20.02 9.39 -2.15
CA ASN A 130 -18.59 9.75 -2.06
C ASN A 130 -17.78 8.72 -1.26
N ARG A 131 -18.32 8.22 -0.14
CA ARG A 131 -17.66 7.16 0.65
C ARG A 131 -17.52 5.87 -0.16
N MET A 132 -18.58 5.47 -0.85
CA MET A 132 -18.55 4.28 -1.70
C MET A 132 -17.54 4.41 -2.85
N ASP A 133 -17.39 5.61 -3.42
CA ASP A 133 -16.38 5.86 -4.44
C ASP A 133 -14.95 5.84 -3.88
N ASP A 134 -14.75 6.31 -2.64
CA ASP A 134 -13.46 6.24 -1.96
C ASP A 134 -13.08 4.81 -1.60
N ASP A 135 -13.99 4.03 -1.00
CA ASP A 135 -13.78 2.61 -0.69
C ASP A 135 -13.51 1.80 -1.97
N TYR A 136 -14.25 2.11 -3.04
CA TYR A 136 -14.03 1.50 -4.36
C TYR A 136 -12.65 1.83 -4.92
N ASN A 137 -12.20 3.09 -4.81
CA ASN A 137 -10.87 3.44 -5.28
C ASN A 137 -9.78 2.75 -4.46
N GLU A 138 -9.95 2.60 -3.13
CA GLU A 138 -8.99 1.91 -2.25
C GLU A 138 -8.88 0.43 -2.64
N PHE A 139 -10.02 -0.22 -2.85
CA PHE A 139 -10.06 -1.60 -3.34
C PHE A 139 -9.34 -1.79 -4.69
N MET A 140 -9.45 -0.81 -5.59
CA MET A 140 -8.74 -0.86 -6.87
C MET A 140 -7.22 -0.72 -6.72
N GLU A 141 -6.77 0.05 -5.74
CA GLU A 141 -5.36 0.21 -5.40
C GLU A 141 -4.82 -1.08 -4.75
N ASP A 142 -5.59 -1.67 -3.84
CA ASP A 142 -5.25 -2.98 -3.26
C ASP A 142 -5.09 -4.06 -4.34
N LEU A 143 -5.90 -4.03 -5.40
CA LEU A 143 -5.75 -4.92 -6.54
C LEU A 143 -4.49 -4.65 -7.35
N GLU A 144 -4.06 -3.39 -7.48
CA GLU A 144 -2.79 -3.04 -8.11
C GLU A 144 -1.61 -3.51 -7.25
N GLU A 145 -1.73 -3.48 -5.93
CA GLU A 145 -0.63 -3.75 -4.99
C GLU A 145 -0.52 -5.24 -4.57
N ASP A 146 -1.62 -6.01 -4.55
CA ASP A 146 -1.64 -7.40 -4.08
C ASP A 146 -2.04 -8.42 -5.17
N ASP A 147 -1.02 -9.11 -5.70
CA ASP A 147 -1.17 -10.18 -6.70
C ASP A 147 -2.05 -11.35 -6.23
N ILE A 148 -2.06 -11.67 -4.93
CA ILE A 148 -2.85 -12.79 -4.40
C ILE A 148 -4.32 -12.43 -4.44
N MET A 149 -4.67 -11.21 -4.02
CA MET A 149 -6.04 -10.70 -4.10
C MET A 149 -6.50 -10.61 -5.55
N ARG A 150 -5.64 -10.09 -6.43
CA ARG A 150 -5.90 -9.90 -7.86
C ARG A 150 -6.29 -11.19 -8.57
N ARG A 151 -5.68 -12.33 -8.22
CA ARG A 151 -5.97 -13.65 -8.83
C ARG A 151 -7.43 -14.10 -8.72
N TYR A 152 -8.17 -13.61 -7.73
CA TYR A 152 -9.55 -14.04 -7.48
C TYR A 152 -10.60 -13.12 -8.11
N ILE A 153 -10.18 -12.07 -8.84
CA ILE A 153 -11.06 -11.02 -9.35
C ILE A 153 -10.86 -10.85 -10.85
N ASN A 154 -11.98 -10.80 -11.59
CA ASN A 154 -11.96 -10.57 -13.03
C ASN A 154 -11.75 -9.08 -13.34
N ILE A 155 -10.68 -8.77 -14.04
CA ILE A 155 -10.30 -7.41 -14.43
C ILE A 155 -10.55 -7.21 -15.92
N TYR A 156 -11.16 -6.09 -16.30
CA TYR A 156 -11.57 -5.81 -17.68
C TYR A 156 -10.88 -4.55 -18.20
N LYS A 157 -10.54 -4.54 -19.49
CA LYS A 157 -9.97 -3.36 -20.15
C LYS A 157 -10.99 -2.21 -20.21
N ASP A 158 -10.59 -0.99 -19.87
CA ASP A 158 -11.41 0.20 -20.14
C ASP A 158 -11.02 0.80 -21.50
N LYS A 159 -11.70 0.34 -22.55
CA LYS A 159 -11.42 0.74 -23.94
C LYS A 159 -11.43 2.26 -24.14
N ARG A 160 -12.38 2.96 -23.51
CA ARG A 160 -12.52 4.42 -23.62
C ARG A 160 -11.27 5.14 -23.14
N LYS A 161 -10.69 4.64 -22.05
CA LYS A 161 -9.53 5.24 -21.41
C LYS A 161 -8.24 4.90 -22.14
N ILE A 162 -8.11 3.65 -22.57
CA ILE A 162 -7.00 3.19 -23.42
C ILE A 162 -6.92 4.01 -24.71
N GLU A 163 -8.05 4.25 -25.37
CA GLU A 163 -8.12 5.05 -26.60
C GLU A 163 -7.77 6.53 -26.36
N SER A 164 -8.17 7.10 -25.22
CA SER A 164 -7.86 8.50 -24.88
C SER A 164 -6.41 8.75 -24.45
N GLU A 165 -5.76 7.76 -23.82
CA GLU A 165 -4.43 7.93 -23.20
C GLU A 165 -3.26 7.57 -24.11
N MET A 166 -3.49 6.97 -25.29
CA MET A 166 -2.45 6.75 -26.32
C MET A 166 -1.73 8.04 -26.79
N ALA A 167 -2.17 9.22 -26.33
CA ALA A 167 -1.60 10.52 -26.67
C ALA A 167 -0.72 11.16 -25.57
N ILE A 168 -0.56 10.56 -24.38
CA ILE A 168 0.21 11.14 -23.27
C ILE A 168 1.16 10.07 -22.71
N ASP A 169 2.45 10.21 -23.05
CA ASP A 169 3.54 9.47 -22.42
C ASP A 169 3.67 9.98 -20.98
N ASN A 170 3.19 9.21 -20.00
CA ASN A 170 3.34 9.53 -18.59
C ASN A 170 4.62 8.84 -18.09
N ASP A 171 5.76 9.50 -18.25
CA ASP A 171 7.11 9.11 -17.77
C ASP A 171 7.24 9.14 -16.22
N ASP A 172 6.12 9.26 -15.50
CA ASP A 172 6.10 9.42 -14.05
C ASP A 172 6.11 8.04 -13.36
N GLY A 173 7.33 7.49 -13.22
CA GLY A 173 7.71 6.49 -12.21
C GLY A 173 7.39 5.03 -12.53
N ASP A 174 8.43 4.28 -12.88
CA ASP A 174 8.43 2.83 -13.12
C ASP A 174 8.05 1.98 -11.88
N ASP A 175 8.07 2.57 -10.68
CA ASP A 175 7.91 1.86 -9.41
C ASP A 175 6.45 1.81 -8.88
N VAL A 176 5.48 2.34 -9.63
CA VAL A 176 4.05 2.30 -9.24
C VAL A 176 3.44 0.96 -9.66
N PRO A 177 2.78 0.21 -8.75
CA PRO A 177 2.14 -1.05 -9.10
C PRO A 177 1.04 -0.85 -10.14
N GLU A 178 1.09 -1.64 -11.21
CA GLU A 178 0.09 -1.65 -12.26
C GLU A 178 -0.27 -3.08 -12.66
N ILE A 179 -1.51 -3.26 -13.10
CA ILE A 179 -1.99 -4.54 -13.62
C ILE A 179 -1.57 -4.67 -15.08
N SER A 180 -0.93 -5.79 -15.42
CA SER A 180 -0.47 -6.04 -16.78
C SER A 180 -1.63 -6.19 -17.77
N LEU A 181 -1.43 -5.78 -19.03
CA LEU A 181 -2.46 -5.92 -20.08
C LEU A 181 -2.84 -7.39 -20.34
N GLN A 182 -1.93 -8.32 -20.08
CA GLN A 182 -2.11 -9.76 -20.24
C GLN A 182 -3.11 -10.33 -19.22
N GLU A 183 -3.21 -9.72 -18.04
CA GLU A 183 -4.17 -10.10 -17.00
C GLU A 183 -5.58 -9.53 -17.23
N MET A 184 -5.73 -8.59 -18.17
CA MET A 184 -7.00 -7.93 -18.44
C MET A 184 -7.83 -8.67 -19.49
N LEU A 185 -9.10 -8.90 -19.18
CA LEU A 185 -10.10 -9.46 -20.07
C LEU A 185 -10.70 -8.39 -20.99
N ASP A 186 -11.04 -8.81 -22.20
CA ASP A 186 -11.91 -8.01 -23.07
C ASP A 186 -13.37 -8.20 -22.64
N ASP A 187 -14.13 -7.12 -22.67
CA ASP A 187 -15.56 -7.18 -22.37
C ASP A 187 -16.28 -7.95 -23.49
N LEU A 188 -17.02 -8.99 -23.12
CA LEU A 188 -17.74 -9.84 -24.05
C LEU A 188 -19.11 -9.22 -24.37
N ASN A 189 -19.16 -8.40 -25.42
CA ASN A 189 -20.42 -7.90 -25.98
C ASN A 189 -20.99 -8.95 -26.92
N ILE A 190 -21.82 -9.86 -26.41
CA ILE A 190 -22.72 -10.63 -27.26
C ILE A 190 -23.78 -9.63 -27.74
N GLY A 191 -23.66 -9.19 -29.00
CA GLY A 191 -24.79 -8.57 -29.69
C GLY A 191 -25.91 -9.59 -29.76
N ASP A 192 -27.14 -9.14 -29.51
CA ASP A 192 -28.37 -9.93 -29.65
C ASP A 192 -28.49 -10.55 -31.06
#